data_AF-A0A7I7T5K0-F1
#
_entry.id   AF-A0A7I7T5K0-F1
#
_cell.length_a   1.000
_cell.length_b   1.000
_cell.length_c   1.000
_cell.angle_alpha   90.00
_cell.angle_beta   90.00
_cell.angle_gamma   90.00
#
_symmetry.space_group_name_H-M   'P 1'
#
loop_
_entity.id
_entity.type
_entity.pdbx_description
1 polymer ?
#
loop_
_entity_poly.entity_id
_entity_poly.type
_entity_poly.pdbx_seq_one_letter_code
_entity_poly.pdbx_strand_id
1 'polypeptide(L)'
;MSGVAVLLIAIGCADIMRRLATRLWPAVVTGPMVAVAIAALCGLWRPGDLLLVVIAAAAAVAWELSCNHAERVGGRGQVTPLVLFAAVLAMMIVLSGLGSPCAGLVKAWAGWAPVTGLATTDPTRIMLVAGVILLQVTTGNQLVRLLLGAVGSVKPAGEPQPSDRLKGGRLLGPMERLLIFGLGLAGQPAAATAVVAAKSIIRFPEINAQKARENGGIGLGGQERSDPGISLGGQERSDPGISLGGQERSDPGIGIDDVTEYFLVGSFASWIVALGGLALTMAG
;
A
#
# COMPACT_ATOMS: atom_id res chain seq x y z
N MET A 1 -17.25 -7.20 17.20
CA MET A 1 -16.08 -6.85 16.36
C MET A 1 -14.74 -6.75 17.10
N SER A 2 -14.66 -7.14 18.38
CA SER A 2 -13.42 -7.03 19.18
C SER A 2 -12.25 -7.85 18.62
N GLY A 3 -12.50 -9.09 18.16
CA GLY A 3 -11.47 -9.92 17.51
C GLY A 3 -10.88 -9.32 16.24
N VAL A 4 -11.70 -8.66 15.41
CA VAL A 4 -11.23 -7.92 14.22
C VAL A 4 -10.32 -6.76 14.62
N ALA A 5 -10.69 -6.02 15.66
CA ALA A 5 -9.86 -4.94 16.18
C ALA A 5 -8.50 -5.45 16.70
N VAL A 6 -8.48 -6.59 17.43
CA VAL A 6 -7.23 -7.24 17.87
C VAL A 6 -6.35 -7.61 16.67
N LEU A 7 -6.93 -8.25 15.65
CA LEU A 7 -6.23 -8.65 14.43
C LEU A 7 -5.55 -7.44 13.76
N LEU A 8 -6.31 -6.37 13.52
CA LEU A 8 -5.81 -5.18 12.81
C LEU A 8 -4.69 -4.49 13.58
N ILE A 9 -4.80 -4.37 14.91
CA ILE A 9 -3.74 -3.76 15.72
C ILE A 9 -2.51 -4.67 15.74
N ALA A 10 -2.68 -5.99 15.88
CA ALA A 10 -1.58 -6.95 15.88
C ALA A 10 -0.79 -6.93 14.57
N ILE A 11 -1.49 -6.96 13.42
CA ILE A 11 -0.87 -6.87 12.09
C ILE A 11 -0.20 -5.51 11.91
N GLY A 12 -0.86 -4.41 12.26
CA GLY A 12 -0.31 -3.07 12.13
C GLY A 12 0.98 -2.88 12.94
N CYS A 13 1.04 -3.40 14.16
CA CYS A 13 2.24 -3.40 15.00
C CYS A 13 3.35 -4.31 14.46
N ALA A 14 3.00 -5.50 13.94
CA ALA A 14 3.96 -6.40 13.29
C ALA A 14 4.59 -5.73 12.05
N ASP A 15 3.80 -5.03 11.24
CA ASP A 15 4.28 -4.29 10.07
C ASP A 15 5.20 -3.12 10.46
N ILE A 16 4.94 -2.44 11.59
CA ILE A 16 5.86 -1.41 12.13
C ILE A 16 7.17 -2.07 12.52
N MET A 17 7.12 -3.18 13.24
CA MET A 17 8.32 -3.90 13.66
C MET A 17 9.11 -4.41 12.46
N ARG A 18 8.46 -4.91 11.41
CA ARG A 18 9.11 -5.34 10.16
C ARG A 18 9.91 -4.20 9.52
N ARG A 19 9.43 -2.95 9.62
CA ARG A 19 10.14 -1.78 9.08
C ARG A 19 11.32 -1.35 9.94
N LEU A 20 11.28 -1.60 11.24
CA LEU A 20 12.33 -1.23 12.19
C LEU A 20 13.40 -2.31 12.34
N ALA A 21 13.01 -3.58 12.18
CA ALA A 21 13.89 -4.73 12.39
C ALA A 21 14.57 -5.16 11.08
N THR A 22 15.86 -5.47 11.15
CA THR A 22 16.62 -6.05 10.04
C THR A 22 16.39 -7.55 9.88
N ARG A 23 15.89 -8.22 10.93
CA ARG A 23 15.62 -9.66 10.97
C ARG A 23 14.11 -9.91 10.98
N LEU A 24 13.68 -11.03 10.39
CA LEU A 24 12.26 -11.39 10.29
C LEU A 24 11.60 -11.72 11.64
N TRP A 25 12.34 -12.37 12.54
CA TRP A 25 11.79 -12.95 13.76
C TRP A 25 11.11 -11.94 14.72
N PRO A 26 11.69 -10.74 14.96
CA PRO A 26 11.04 -9.70 15.75
C PRO A 26 9.62 -9.35 15.27
N ALA A 27 9.41 -9.20 13.95
CA ALA A 27 8.09 -8.90 13.41
C ALA A 27 7.10 -10.07 13.62
N VAL A 28 7.56 -11.29 13.38
CA VAL A 28 6.76 -12.52 13.55
C VAL A 28 6.31 -12.71 15.01
N VAL A 29 7.15 -12.38 15.99
CA VAL A 29 6.80 -12.51 17.41
C VAL A 29 5.92 -11.36 17.89
N THR A 30 6.10 -10.16 17.32
CA THR A 30 5.35 -8.96 17.72
C THR A 30 3.84 -9.14 17.53
N GLY A 31 3.39 -9.73 16.42
CA GLY A 31 1.98 -9.95 16.14
C GLY A 31 1.25 -10.74 17.25
N PRO A 32 1.66 -11.98 17.55
CA PRO A 32 1.12 -12.77 18.66
C PRO A 32 1.21 -12.07 20.02
N MET A 33 2.35 -11.45 20.34
CA MET A 33 2.52 -10.74 21.61
C MET A 33 1.53 -9.59 21.76
N VAL A 34 1.34 -8.78 20.72
CA VAL A 34 0.39 -7.67 20.70
C VAL A 34 -1.05 -8.17 20.78
N ALA A 35 -1.38 -9.24 20.05
CA ALA A 35 -2.73 -9.83 20.11
C ALA A 35 -3.10 -10.28 21.53
N VAL A 36 -2.19 -10.98 22.21
CA VAL A 36 -2.38 -11.42 23.61
C VAL A 36 -2.41 -10.24 24.57
N ALA A 37 -1.51 -9.26 24.42
CA ALA A 37 -1.48 -8.08 25.28
C ALA A 37 -2.77 -7.27 25.19
N ILE A 38 -3.29 -7.04 23.99
CA ILE A 38 -4.54 -6.30 23.79
C ILE A 38 -5.73 -7.10 24.32
N ALA A 39 -5.77 -8.41 24.09
CA ALA A 39 -6.81 -9.27 24.66
C ALA A 39 -6.85 -9.17 26.19
N ALA A 40 -5.69 -9.20 26.84
CA ALA A 40 -5.57 -9.05 28.29
C ALA A 40 -6.04 -7.66 28.76
N LEU A 41 -5.60 -6.58 28.09
CA LEU A 41 -6.00 -5.21 28.41
C LEU A 41 -7.52 -4.97 28.26
N CYS A 42 -8.14 -5.65 27.30
CA CYS A 42 -9.56 -5.55 27.00
C CYS A 42 -10.41 -6.63 27.71
N GLY A 43 -9.82 -7.41 28.61
CA GLY A 43 -10.54 -8.39 29.45
C GLY A 43 -11.20 -9.53 28.66
N LEU A 44 -10.66 -9.90 27.51
CA LEU A 44 -11.18 -10.92 26.59
C LEU A 44 -10.81 -12.33 27.05
N TRP A 45 -11.53 -12.84 28.06
CA TRP A 45 -11.23 -14.13 28.70
C TRP A 45 -12.23 -15.26 28.37
N ARG A 46 -13.30 -14.98 27.62
CA ARG A 46 -14.28 -16.02 27.27
C ARG A 46 -13.67 -16.95 26.21
N PRO A 47 -14.12 -18.22 26.14
CA PRO A 47 -13.57 -19.18 25.19
C PRO A 47 -13.70 -18.74 23.72
N GLY A 48 -14.79 -18.04 23.37
CA GLY A 48 -14.96 -17.43 22.06
C GLY A 48 -13.92 -16.35 21.76
N ASP A 49 -13.57 -15.54 22.76
CA ASP A 49 -12.56 -14.50 22.62
C ASP A 49 -11.16 -15.10 22.47
N LEU A 50 -10.84 -16.13 23.27
CA LEU A 50 -9.56 -16.85 23.19
C LEU A 50 -9.38 -17.47 21.80
N LEU A 51 -10.43 -18.06 21.22
CA LEU A 51 -10.40 -18.58 19.86
C LEU A 51 -10.08 -17.47 18.84
N LEU A 52 -10.76 -16.31 18.94
CA LEU A 52 -10.51 -15.17 18.05
C LEU A 52 -9.09 -14.63 18.19
N VAL A 53 -8.54 -14.59 19.41
CA VAL A 53 -7.16 -14.15 19.69
C VAL A 53 -6.15 -15.13 19.12
N VAL A 54 -6.38 -16.44 19.26
CA VAL A 54 -5.51 -17.48 18.66
C VAL A 54 -5.51 -17.35 17.14
N ILE A 55 -6.68 -17.17 16.52
CA ILE A 55 -6.79 -16.94 15.08
C ILE A 55 -6.05 -15.66 14.68
N ALA A 56 -6.21 -14.57 15.44
CA ALA A 56 -5.53 -13.31 15.17
C ALA A 56 -4.00 -13.43 15.27
N ALA A 57 -3.50 -14.13 16.29
CA ALA A 57 -2.07 -14.38 16.48
C ALA A 57 -1.50 -15.25 15.35
N ALA A 58 -2.18 -16.34 14.99
CA ALA A 58 -1.78 -17.20 13.87
C ALA A 58 -1.80 -16.45 12.53
N ALA A 59 -2.82 -15.62 12.31
CA ALA A 59 -2.92 -14.79 11.12
C ALA A 59 -1.81 -13.74 11.03
N ALA A 60 -1.44 -13.10 12.13
CA ALA A 60 -0.33 -12.14 12.13
C ALA A 60 1.00 -12.82 11.76
N VAL A 61 1.26 -14.03 12.27
CA VAL A 61 2.42 -14.84 11.87
C VAL A 61 2.36 -15.19 10.38
N ALA A 62 1.22 -15.71 9.92
CA ALA A 62 1.04 -16.10 8.54
C ALA A 62 1.16 -14.90 7.57
N TRP A 63 0.68 -13.73 7.96
CA TRP A 63 0.84 -12.46 7.24
C TRP A 63 2.32 -12.09 7.08
N GLU A 64 3.11 -12.11 8.14
CA GLU A 64 4.54 -11.77 8.08
C GLU A 64 5.33 -12.77 7.23
N LEU A 65 5.05 -14.07 7.39
CA LEU A 65 5.71 -15.12 6.62
C LEU A 65 5.36 -15.03 5.12
N SER A 66 4.08 -14.80 4.80
CA SER A 66 3.61 -14.67 3.42
C SER A 66 4.10 -13.39 2.75
N CYS A 67 4.15 -12.25 3.46
CA CYS A 67 4.75 -11.01 2.96
C CYS A 67 6.24 -11.20 2.65
N ASN A 68 7.01 -11.77 3.57
CA ASN A 68 8.43 -12.03 3.34
C ASN A 68 8.67 -13.07 2.23
N HIS A 69 7.79 -14.07 2.08
CA HIS A 69 7.86 -15.01 0.97
C HIS A 69 7.56 -14.33 -0.37
N ALA A 70 6.49 -13.53 -0.44
CA ALA A 70 6.10 -12.80 -1.64
C ALA A 70 7.18 -11.81 -2.11
N GLU A 71 7.87 -11.16 -1.16
CA GLU A 71 8.98 -10.26 -1.47
C GLU A 71 10.21 -10.98 -2.03
N ARG A 72 10.43 -12.25 -1.66
CA ARG A 72 11.56 -13.05 -2.16
C ARG A 72 11.30 -13.66 -3.53
N VAL A 73 10.09 -14.17 -3.76
CA VAL A 73 9.73 -14.86 -5.01
C VAL A 73 9.36 -13.88 -6.12
N GLY A 74 8.70 -12.77 -5.78
CA GLY A 74 8.21 -11.80 -6.75
C GLY A 74 7.05 -12.33 -7.61
N GLY A 75 6.47 -11.46 -8.45
CA GLY A 75 5.42 -11.80 -9.42
C GLY A 75 4.13 -12.33 -8.78
N ARG A 76 3.56 -13.41 -9.36
CA ARG A 76 2.27 -14.02 -8.94
C ARG A 76 2.24 -14.44 -7.46
N GLY A 77 3.39 -14.63 -6.82
CA GLY A 77 3.47 -14.93 -5.38
C GLY A 77 2.89 -13.83 -4.48
N GLN A 78 2.75 -12.60 -4.98
CA GLN A 78 2.20 -11.46 -4.24
C GLN A 78 0.68 -11.54 -3.99
N VAL A 79 -0.04 -12.38 -4.75
CA VAL A 79 -1.47 -12.61 -4.55
C VAL A 79 -1.72 -13.36 -3.22
N THR A 80 -0.79 -14.23 -2.82
CA THR A 80 -0.93 -15.08 -1.62
C THR A 80 -1.20 -14.29 -0.33
N PRO A 81 -0.35 -13.32 0.08
CA PRO A 81 -0.61 -12.52 1.28
C PRO A 81 -1.89 -11.70 1.16
N LEU A 82 -2.25 -11.21 -0.03
CA LEU A 82 -3.47 -10.43 -0.25
C LEU A 82 -4.73 -11.28 -0.01
N VAL A 83 -4.77 -12.49 -0.59
CA VAL A 83 -5.87 -13.44 -0.41
C VAL A 83 -5.95 -13.92 1.04
N LEU A 84 -4.80 -14.21 1.66
CA LEU A 84 -4.74 -14.59 3.08
C LEU A 84 -5.35 -13.52 3.98
N PHE A 85 -4.95 -12.26 3.80
CA PHE A 85 -5.46 -11.14 4.59
C PHE A 85 -6.99 -10.98 4.42
N ALA A 86 -7.47 -10.99 3.17
CA ALA A 86 -8.90 -10.88 2.89
C ALA A 86 -9.70 -12.06 3.47
N ALA A 87 -9.20 -13.29 3.35
CA ALA A 87 -9.84 -14.49 3.88
C ALA A 87 -9.92 -14.47 5.41
N VAL A 88 -8.82 -14.13 6.09
CA VAL A 88 -8.79 -14.02 7.56
C VAL A 88 -9.74 -12.91 8.04
N LEU A 89 -9.71 -11.75 7.38
CA LEU A 89 -10.58 -10.63 7.75
C LEU A 89 -12.07 -11.01 7.60
N ALA A 90 -12.43 -11.64 6.48
CA ALA A 90 -13.78 -12.14 6.26
C ALA A 90 -14.19 -13.19 7.30
N MET A 91 -13.29 -14.13 7.60
CA MET A 91 -13.51 -15.15 8.62
C MET A 91 -13.73 -14.51 10.01
N MET A 92 -12.95 -13.50 10.38
CA MET A 92 -13.12 -12.78 11.64
C MET A 92 -14.42 -11.97 11.70
N ILE A 93 -14.87 -11.41 10.58
CA ILE A 93 -16.16 -10.72 10.49
C ILE A 93 -17.31 -11.71 10.70
N VAL A 94 -17.26 -12.90 10.08
CA VAL A 94 -18.27 -13.95 10.25
C VAL A 94 -18.29 -14.48 11.68
N LEU A 95 -17.11 -14.70 12.27
CA LEU A 95 -16.96 -15.17 13.66
C LEU A 95 -17.17 -14.07 14.70
N SER A 96 -17.44 -12.82 14.29
CA SER A 96 -17.50 -11.67 15.20
C SER A 96 -18.60 -11.78 16.25
N GLY A 97 -19.65 -12.58 16.01
CA GLY A 97 -20.72 -12.87 16.97
C GLY A 97 -20.29 -13.72 18.16
N LEU A 98 -19.12 -14.38 18.09
CA LEU A 98 -18.54 -15.12 19.22
C LEU A 98 -17.77 -14.20 20.19
N GLY A 99 -17.44 -12.98 19.74
CA GLY A 99 -16.63 -12.04 20.49
C GLY A 99 -17.45 -11.24 21.50
N SER A 100 -16.89 -11.06 22.69
CA SER A 100 -17.47 -10.23 23.73
C SER A 100 -17.15 -8.76 23.52
N PRO A 101 -18.01 -7.83 23.97
CA PRO A 101 -17.69 -6.40 23.98
C PRO A 101 -16.41 -6.15 24.78
N CYS A 102 -15.56 -5.22 24.30
CA CYS A 102 -14.34 -4.86 25.01
C CYS A 102 -14.68 -4.26 26.39
N ALA A 103 -14.15 -4.85 27.44
CA ALA A 103 -14.24 -4.37 28.81
C ALA A 103 -12.82 -4.13 29.38
N GLY A 104 -12.65 -3.73 30.64
CA GLY A 104 -11.31 -3.61 31.24
C GLY A 104 -10.64 -2.26 31.04
N LEU A 105 -9.31 -2.26 30.83
CA LEU A 105 -8.46 -1.08 30.95
C LEU A 105 -8.79 0.00 29.92
N VAL A 106 -9.20 -0.39 28.71
CA VAL A 106 -9.61 0.54 27.66
C VAL A 106 -10.90 1.28 28.05
N LYS A 107 -11.86 0.59 28.66
CA LYS A 107 -13.08 1.21 29.19
C LYS A 107 -12.77 2.14 30.37
N ALA A 108 -11.88 1.71 31.27
CA ALA A 108 -11.44 2.52 32.40
C ALA A 108 -10.71 3.80 31.94
N TRP A 109 -9.83 3.67 30.95
CA TRP A 109 -9.12 4.80 30.35
C TRP A 109 -10.09 5.75 29.62
N ALA A 110 -11.04 5.24 28.84
CA ALA A 110 -12.03 6.06 28.15
C ALA A 110 -12.92 6.85 29.12
N GLY A 111 -13.22 6.28 30.29
CA GLY A 111 -13.96 6.97 31.35
C GLY A 111 -13.12 7.98 32.14
N TRP A 112 -11.80 7.78 32.21
CA TRP A 112 -10.87 8.71 32.87
C TRP A 112 -10.46 9.89 31.96
N ALA A 113 -10.36 9.66 30.65
CA ALA A 113 -9.93 10.68 29.71
C ALA A 113 -10.97 11.82 29.61
N PRO A 114 -10.59 13.09 29.87
CA PRO A 114 -11.49 14.25 29.81
C PRO A 114 -11.73 14.70 28.35
N VAL A 115 -12.06 13.76 27.47
CA VAL A 115 -12.33 14.01 26.04
C VAL A 115 -13.84 13.89 25.82
N THR A 116 -14.45 14.96 25.32
CA THR A 116 -15.88 15.04 25.04
C THR A 116 -16.34 13.89 24.14
N GLY A 117 -17.34 13.13 24.59
CA GLY A 117 -17.93 12.02 23.84
C GLY A 117 -17.17 10.67 23.91
N LEU A 118 -15.95 10.64 24.45
CA LEU A 118 -15.16 9.40 24.52
C LEU A 118 -15.70 8.44 25.59
N ALA A 119 -16.15 8.97 26.73
CA ALA A 119 -16.73 8.18 27.82
C ALA A 119 -18.07 7.51 27.47
N THR A 120 -18.80 8.06 26.49
CA THR A 120 -20.09 7.54 26.01
C THR A 120 -19.95 6.61 24.80
N THR A 121 -18.75 6.48 24.23
CA THR A 121 -18.50 5.65 23.05
C THR A 121 -18.17 4.22 23.46
N ASP A 122 -18.67 3.23 22.72
CA ASP A 122 -18.34 1.81 22.94
C ASP A 122 -16.81 1.59 22.85
N PRO A 123 -16.16 1.06 23.91
CA PRO A 123 -14.74 0.71 23.90
C PRO A 123 -14.32 -0.17 22.71
N THR A 124 -15.22 -1.04 22.24
CA THR A 124 -14.99 -1.92 21.09
C THR A 124 -14.78 -1.10 19.82
N ARG A 125 -15.58 -0.04 19.63
CA ARG A 125 -15.51 0.85 18.49
C ARG A 125 -14.24 1.70 18.51
N ILE A 126 -13.82 2.18 19.68
CA ILE A 126 -12.56 2.91 19.85
C ILE A 126 -11.38 2.03 19.40
N MET A 127 -11.37 0.77 19.83
CA MET A 127 -10.32 -0.18 19.45
C MET A 127 -10.33 -0.51 17.96
N LEU A 128 -11.53 -0.66 17.37
CA LEU A 128 -11.68 -0.89 15.94
C LEU A 128 -11.18 0.29 15.12
N VAL A 129 -11.52 1.53 15.51
CA VAL A 129 -11.00 2.75 14.88
C VAL A 129 -9.48 2.81 14.98
N ALA A 130 -8.90 2.51 16.14
CA ALA A 130 -7.45 2.46 16.30
C ALA A 130 -6.79 1.42 15.38
N GLY A 131 -7.35 0.21 15.30
CA GLY A 131 -6.89 -0.84 14.40
C GLY A 131 -6.99 -0.44 12.93
N VAL A 132 -8.09 0.21 12.52
CA VAL A 132 -8.25 0.71 11.16
C VAL A 132 -7.30 1.86 10.85
N ILE A 133 -7.01 2.75 11.80
CA ILE A 133 -5.98 3.79 11.61
C ILE A 133 -4.61 3.15 11.38
N LEU A 134 -4.23 2.15 12.19
CA LEU A 134 -2.99 1.39 11.96
C LEU A 134 -2.99 0.75 10.57
N LEU A 135 -4.09 0.11 10.18
CA LEU A 135 -4.27 -0.45 8.83
C LEU A 135 -4.02 0.62 7.75
N GLN A 136 -4.57 1.83 7.87
CA GLN A 136 -4.37 2.88 6.85
C GLN A 136 -2.91 3.33 6.73
N VAL A 137 -2.23 3.46 7.86
CA VAL A 137 -0.87 4.05 7.93
C VAL A 137 0.21 3.05 7.53
N THR A 138 0.12 1.80 7.98
CA THR A 138 1.23 0.84 7.87
C THR A 138 0.91 -0.28 6.89
N THR A 139 -0.13 -1.07 7.18
CA THR A 139 -0.51 -2.27 6.43
C THR A 139 -1.06 -1.95 5.05
N GLY A 140 -1.82 -0.87 4.91
CA GLY A 140 -2.40 -0.41 3.64
C GLY A 140 -1.33 -0.10 2.60
N ASN A 141 -0.15 0.34 3.03
CA ASN A 141 0.97 0.55 2.13
C ASN A 141 1.52 -0.78 1.58
N GLN A 142 1.58 -1.81 2.43
CA GLN A 142 1.98 -3.14 1.99
C GLN A 142 0.90 -3.76 1.08
N LEU A 143 -0.38 -3.61 1.42
CA LEU A 143 -1.49 -4.10 0.60
C LEU A 143 -1.48 -3.49 -0.80
N VAL A 144 -1.30 -2.17 -0.92
CA VAL A 144 -1.19 -1.52 -2.23
C VAL A 144 0.02 -2.02 -3.01
N ARG A 145 1.17 -2.19 -2.34
CA ARG A 145 2.37 -2.74 -2.98
C ARG A 145 2.16 -4.17 -3.50
N LEU A 146 1.55 -5.03 -2.69
CA LEU A 146 1.22 -6.41 -3.06
C LEU A 146 0.22 -6.47 -4.21
N LEU A 147 -0.78 -5.58 -4.21
CA LEU A 147 -1.74 -5.50 -5.31
C LEU A 147 -1.05 -5.07 -6.61
N LEU A 148 -0.20 -4.04 -6.55
CA LEU A 148 0.50 -3.52 -7.72
C LEU A 148 1.43 -4.57 -8.35
N GLY A 149 2.21 -5.31 -7.55
CA GLY A 149 3.02 -6.38 -8.12
C GLY A 149 2.24 -7.67 -8.43
N ALA A 150 1.04 -7.88 -7.87
CA ALA A 150 0.11 -8.92 -8.34
C ALA A 150 -0.47 -8.61 -9.72
N VAL A 151 -0.79 -7.34 -10.01
CA VAL A 151 -1.26 -6.88 -11.33
C VAL A 151 -0.11 -6.83 -12.35
N GLY A 152 1.14 -6.91 -11.89
CA GLY A 152 2.32 -6.84 -12.76
C GLY A 152 2.74 -5.42 -13.11
N SER A 153 2.09 -4.40 -12.53
CA SER A 153 2.44 -2.98 -12.73
C SER A 153 3.70 -2.56 -11.96
N VAL A 154 4.39 -3.49 -11.29
CA VAL A 154 5.62 -3.26 -10.51
C VAL A 154 6.65 -4.33 -10.85
N LYS A 155 7.82 -3.88 -11.33
CA LYS A 155 8.99 -4.73 -11.54
C LYS A 155 9.58 -5.19 -10.18
N PRO A 156 10.18 -6.40 -10.12
CA PRO A 156 10.71 -6.96 -8.87
C PRO A 156 11.74 -6.04 -8.18
N ALA A 157 11.86 -6.19 -6.87
CA ALA A 157 12.69 -5.33 -6.02
C ALA A 157 14.17 -5.36 -6.47
N GLY A 158 14.70 -4.21 -6.87
CA GLY A 158 16.09 -4.06 -7.34
C GLY A 158 16.28 -3.08 -8.50
N GLU A 159 15.22 -2.81 -9.27
CA GLU A 159 15.23 -1.75 -10.29
C GLU A 159 14.62 -0.44 -9.75
N PRO A 160 15.17 0.73 -10.14
CA PRO A 160 14.66 2.02 -9.67
C PRO A 160 13.21 2.20 -10.09
N GLN A 161 12.31 2.23 -9.11
CA GLN A 161 10.89 2.47 -9.34
C GLN A 161 10.67 3.97 -9.66
N PRO A 162 9.73 4.33 -10.54
CA PRO A 162 9.42 5.73 -10.83
C PRO A 162 9.04 6.56 -9.58
N SER A 163 8.61 5.90 -8.50
CA SER A 163 8.32 6.50 -7.20
C SER A 163 9.55 7.04 -6.45
N ASP A 164 10.77 6.55 -6.73
CA ASP A 164 11.98 7.01 -6.03
C ASP A 164 12.44 8.40 -6.49
N ARG A 165 11.92 8.89 -7.63
CA ARG A 165 12.16 10.26 -8.12
C ARG A 165 11.23 11.31 -7.50
N LEU A 166 10.15 10.91 -6.82
CA LEU A 166 9.15 11.83 -6.25
C LEU A 166 9.18 11.77 -4.71
N LYS A 167 10.06 12.57 -4.10
CA LYS A 167 10.26 12.67 -2.63
C LYS A 167 8.97 12.92 -1.81
N GLY A 168 7.89 13.40 -2.41
CA GLY A 168 6.61 13.67 -1.74
C GLY A 168 5.58 12.52 -1.72
N GLY A 169 5.74 11.48 -2.55
CA GLY A 169 4.69 10.46 -2.76
C GLY A 169 4.48 9.48 -1.59
N ARG A 170 5.52 9.20 -0.80
CA ARG A 170 5.50 8.17 0.27
C ARG A 170 4.61 8.51 1.46
N LEU A 171 4.46 9.81 1.76
CA LEU A 171 3.63 10.28 2.89
C LEU A 171 2.26 10.80 2.44
N LEU A 172 2.14 11.24 1.18
CA LEU A 172 0.89 11.81 0.68
C LEU A 172 -0.22 10.76 0.54
N GLY A 173 0.12 9.52 0.17
CA GLY A 173 -0.85 8.42 0.08
C GLY A 173 -1.52 8.08 1.42
N PRO A 174 -0.77 7.79 2.49
CA PRO A 174 -1.34 7.53 3.81
C PRO A 174 -2.17 8.70 4.36
N MET A 175 -1.72 9.95 4.16
CA MET A 175 -2.45 11.13 4.64
C MET A 175 -3.80 11.31 3.95
N GLU A 176 -3.88 11.04 2.65
CA GLU A 176 -5.15 11.07 1.93
C GLU A 176 -6.12 10.00 2.44
N ARG A 177 -5.65 8.78 2.69
CA ARG A 177 -6.50 7.71 3.25
C ARG A 177 -7.07 8.10 4.61
N LEU A 178 -6.24 8.67 5.47
CA LEU A 178 -6.67 9.15 6.78
C LEU A 178 -7.67 10.30 6.66
N LEU A 179 -7.49 11.18 5.67
CA LEU A 179 -8.42 12.28 5.43
C LEU A 179 -9.78 11.78 4.91
N ILE A 180 -9.80 10.87 3.94
CA ILE A 180 -11.03 10.20 3.45
C ILE A 180 -11.74 9.46 4.59
N PHE A 181 -10.99 8.66 5.36
CA PHE A 181 -11.52 7.90 6.49
C PHE A 181 -12.06 8.82 7.59
N GLY A 182 -11.32 9.86 7.95
CA GLY A 182 -11.71 10.84 8.97
C GLY A 182 -12.95 11.64 8.58
N LEU A 183 -13.03 12.10 7.33
CA LEU A 183 -14.22 12.78 6.80
C LEU A 183 -15.43 11.84 6.76
N GLY A 184 -15.21 10.56 6.42
CA GLY A 184 -16.24 9.53 6.50
C GLY A 184 -16.76 9.31 7.92
N LEU A 185 -15.86 9.20 8.90
CA LEU A 185 -16.21 9.10 10.33
C LEU A 185 -16.93 10.35 10.85
N ALA A 186 -16.57 11.53 10.34
CA ALA A 186 -17.22 12.80 10.67
C ALA A 186 -18.61 12.96 10.01
N GLY A 187 -19.08 11.97 9.25
CA GLY A 187 -20.37 12.02 8.57
C GLY A 187 -20.39 12.94 7.33
N GLN A 188 -19.22 13.22 6.74
CA GLN A 188 -19.07 14.08 5.57
C GLN A 188 -18.64 13.28 4.32
N PRO A 189 -19.47 12.36 3.80
CA PRO A 189 -19.11 11.56 2.63
C PRO A 189 -18.88 12.44 1.39
N ALA A 190 -19.59 13.56 1.26
CA ALA A 190 -19.41 14.51 0.16
C ALA A 190 -18.02 15.18 0.16
N ALA A 191 -17.46 15.48 1.34
CA ALA A 191 -16.12 16.02 1.45
C ALA A 191 -15.07 14.94 1.11
N ALA A 192 -15.29 13.70 1.55
CA ALA A 192 -14.42 12.57 1.22
C ALA A 192 -14.40 12.28 -0.30
N THR A 193 -15.54 12.33 -0.98
CA THR A 193 -15.60 12.16 -2.45
C THR A 193 -14.99 13.34 -3.20
N ALA A 194 -15.11 14.56 -2.67
CA ALA A 194 -14.46 15.73 -3.26
C ALA A 194 -12.91 15.60 -3.25
N VAL A 195 -12.33 15.01 -2.20
CA VAL A 195 -10.88 14.76 -2.11
C VAL A 195 -10.42 13.75 -3.16
N VAL A 196 -11.18 12.67 -3.32
CA VAL A 196 -10.97 11.66 -4.36
C VAL A 196 -11.05 12.29 -5.77
N ALA A 197 -12.07 13.12 -6.00
CA ALA A 197 -12.27 13.82 -7.27
C ALA A 197 -11.12 14.81 -7.55
N ALA A 198 -10.71 15.61 -6.56
CA ALA A 198 -9.63 16.57 -6.69
C ALA A 198 -8.31 15.88 -7.07
N LYS A 199 -7.97 14.75 -6.42
CA LYS A 199 -6.79 13.95 -6.78
C LYS A 199 -6.86 13.41 -8.21
N SER A 200 -8.06 13.02 -8.64
CA SER A 200 -8.28 12.53 -10.01
C SER A 200 -8.05 13.62 -11.05
N ILE A 201 -8.53 14.85 -10.78
CA ILE A 201 -8.41 16.01 -11.69
C ILE A 201 -6.97 16.51 -11.82
N ILE A 202 -6.22 16.58 -10.71
CA ILE A 202 -4.84 17.09 -10.67
C ILE A 202 -3.87 16.23 -11.50
N ARG A 203 -4.23 14.99 -11.82
CA ARG A 203 -3.37 14.07 -12.57
C ARG A 203 -3.49 14.18 -14.10
N PHE A 204 -4.59 14.73 -14.61
CA PHE A 204 -4.80 14.88 -16.05
C PHE A 204 -3.79 15.80 -16.78
N PRO A 205 -3.27 16.89 -16.17
CA PRO A 205 -2.25 17.73 -16.81
C PRO A 205 -0.89 17.05 -16.98
N GLU A 206 -0.47 16.18 -16.06
CA GLU A 206 0.84 15.50 -16.11
C GLU A 206 0.93 14.52 -17.29
N ILE A 207 -0.17 13.83 -17.60
CA ILE A 207 -0.30 12.94 -18.76
C ILE A 207 -0.19 13.73 -20.07
N ASN A 208 -0.83 14.91 -20.16
CA ASN A 208 -0.79 15.75 -21.36
C ASN A 208 0.54 16.49 -21.55
N ALA A 209 1.17 16.99 -20.47
CA ALA A 209 2.43 17.71 -20.54
C ALA A 209 3.60 16.78 -20.93
N GLN A 210 3.55 15.50 -20.54
CA GLN A 210 4.58 14.53 -20.93
C GLN A 210 4.37 14.00 -22.35
N LYS A 211 3.12 13.79 -22.78
CA LYS A 211 2.79 13.44 -24.18
C LYS A 211 3.22 14.52 -25.18
N ALA A 212 3.14 15.79 -24.79
CA ALA A 212 3.65 16.91 -25.60
C ALA A 212 5.18 16.91 -25.74
N ARG A 213 5.92 16.38 -24.75
CA ARG A 213 7.38 16.32 -24.75
C ARG A 213 7.92 15.16 -25.59
N GLU A 214 7.20 14.05 -25.65
CA GLU A 214 7.51 12.90 -26.50
C GLU A 214 7.26 13.21 -27.98
N ASN A 215 6.13 13.85 -28.31
CA ASN A 215 5.83 14.31 -29.67
C ASN A 215 6.80 15.39 -30.17
N GLY A 216 7.45 16.13 -29.27
CA GLY A 216 8.50 17.11 -29.63
C GLY A 216 9.88 16.48 -29.92
N GLY A 217 10.08 15.19 -29.60
CA GLY A 217 11.35 14.48 -29.84
C GLY A 217 11.46 13.79 -31.21
N ILE A 218 10.37 13.68 -31.96
CA ILE A 218 10.30 12.95 -33.24
C ILE A 218 10.48 13.89 -34.46
N GLY A 219 10.68 15.20 -34.24
CA GLY A 219 10.56 16.21 -35.28
C GLY A 219 11.79 17.06 -35.57
N LEU A 220 13.02 16.57 -35.46
CA LEU A 220 14.21 17.30 -35.94
C LEU A 220 15.26 16.34 -36.54
N GLY A 221 14.84 15.52 -37.50
CA GLY A 221 15.76 14.99 -38.50
C GLY A 221 16.14 16.12 -39.44
N GLY A 222 17.28 16.76 -39.18
CA GLY A 222 17.84 17.83 -40.00
C GLY A 222 17.94 17.36 -41.45
N GLN A 223 17.21 18.03 -42.33
CA GLN A 223 17.34 17.85 -43.77
C GLN A 223 18.62 18.57 -44.19
N GLU A 224 19.76 17.89 -44.05
CA GLU A 224 21.03 18.35 -44.60
C GLU A 224 20.89 18.42 -46.12
N ARG A 225 20.81 19.66 -46.59
CA ARG A 225 20.81 20.04 -47.99
C ARG A 225 22.19 19.72 -48.55
N SER A 226 22.31 18.63 -49.29
CA SER A 226 23.55 18.29 -50.01
C SER A 226 23.74 19.24 -51.19
N ASP A 227 24.69 20.17 -51.07
CA ASP A 227 25.24 20.92 -52.20
C ASP A 227 26.28 20.03 -52.94
N PRO A 228 26.31 20.00 -54.29
CA PRO A 228 27.29 19.23 -55.02
C PRO A 228 28.59 20.04 -55.21
N GLY A 229 29.57 19.80 -54.33
CA GLY A 229 30.94 20.28 -54.47
C GLY A 229 31.83 19.26 -55.18
N ILE A 230 32.33 19.62 -56.36
CA ILE A 230 33.37 18.90 -57.11
C ILE A 230 34.70 18.99 -56.35
N SER A 231 35.40 17.86 -56.12
CA SER A 231 36.87 17.85 -56.05
C SER A 231 37.48 16.46 -56.26
N LEU A 232 38.69 16.48 -56.80
CA LEU A 232 39.49 15.39 -57.37
C LEU A 232 40.31 14.62 -56.32
N GLY A 233 40.58 13.34 -56.64
CA GLY A 233 41.87 12.68 -56.42
C GLY A 233 42.20 12.21 -55.00
N GLY A 234 42.57 10.93 -54.88
CA GLY A 234 43.22 10.41 -53.67
C GLY A 234 43.00 8.93 -53.46
N GLN A 235 44.04 8.16 -53.70
CA GLN A 235 44.11 6.71 -53.64
C GLN A 235 44.48 6.23 -52.21
N GLU A 236 44.04 4.99 -51.87
CA GLU A 236 44.53 4.11 -50.80
C GLU A 236 44.23 4.43 -49.32
N ARG A 237 43.44 3.57 -48.66
CA ARG A 237 43.93 2.45 -47.83
C ARG A 237 42.78 1.64 -47.24
N SER A 238 42.84 0.32 -47.40
CA SER A 238 41.93 -0.63 -46.76
C SER A 238 42.46 -0.99 -45.37
N ASP A 239 41.85 -0.45 -44.32
CA ASP A 239 41.96 -0.99 -42.96
C ASP A 239 40.65 -1.73 -42.62
N PRO A 240 40.69 -2.91 -41.96
CA PRO A 240 39.48 -3.61 -41.57
C PRO A 240 38.86 -2.89 -40.37
N GLY A 241 37.74 -2.20 -40.63
CA GLY A 241 36.93 -1.59 -39.59
C GLY A 241 36.46 -2.64 -38.59
N ILE A 242 36.92 -2.51 -37.35
CA ILE A 242 36.29 -3.15 -36.19
C ILE A 242 34.86 -2.60 -36.16
N SER A 243 33.91 -3.43 -36.56
CA SER A 243 32.49 -3.17 -36.33
C SER A 243 32.25 -3.28 -34.82
N LEU A 244 32.50 -2.18 -34.11
CA LEU A 244 31.84 -1.91 -32.85
C LEU A 244 30.38 -1.68 -33.22
N GLY A 245 29.66 -2.78 -33.44
CA GLY A 245 28.22 -2.81 -33.32
C GLY A 245 27.91 -2.35 -31.91
N GLY A 246 27.75 -1.03 -31.74
CA GLY A 246 27.04 -0.46 -30.63
C GLY A 246 25.67 -1.11 -30.69
N GLN A 247 25.50 -2.20 -29.94
CA GLN A 247 24.21 -2.55 -29.40
C GLN A 247 23.76 -1.28 -28.69
N GLU A 248 22.95 -0.48 -29.38
CA GLU A 248 21.94 0.33 -28.73
C GLU A 248 21.23 -0.66 -27.81
N ARG A 249 21.68 -0.68 -26.54
CA ARG A 249 20.85 -1.16 -25.45
C ARG A 249 19.63 -0.28 -25.59
N SER A 250 18.60 -0.84 -26.21
CA SER A 250 17.23 -0.42 -26.02
C SER A 250 17.04 -0.51 -24.51
N ASP A 251 17.37 0.58 -23.81
CA ASP A 251 16.92 0.80 -22.45
C ASP A 251 15.42 0.49 -22.56
N PRO A 252 14.89 -0.51 -21.82
CA PRO A 252 13.47 -0.83 -21.90
C PRO A 252 12.76 0.38 -21.35
N GLY A 253 12.48 1.32 -22.25
CA GLY A 253 11.91 2.62 -21.97
C GLY A 253 10.64 2.33 -21.22
N ILE A 254 10.61 2.78 -19.96
CA ILE A 254 9.41 2.74 -19.14
C ILE A 254 8.33 3.41 -19.99
N GLY A 255 7.35 2.61 -20.44
CA GLY A 255 6.27 3.12 -21.28
C GLY A 255 5.48 4.15 -20.48
N ILE A 256 5.06 5.23 -21.14
CA ILE A 256 4.16 6.22 -20.52
C ILE A 256 2.88 5.54 -19.99
N ASP A 257 2.46 4.47 -20.66
CA ASP A 257 1.34 3.63 -20.25
C ASP A 257 1.61 2.90 -18.93
N ASP A 258 2.82 2.34 -18.73
CA ASP A 258 3.19 1.62 -17.48
C ASP A 258 3.16 2.55 -16.26
N VAL A 259 3.66 3.78 -16.44
CA VAL A 259 3.68 4.79 -15.37
C VAL A 259 2.25 5.20 -15.03
N THR A 260 1.43 5.47 -16.04
CA THR A 260 0.02 5.85 -15.87
C THR A 260 -0.79 4.75 -15.20
N GLU A 261 -0.58 3.49 -15.62
CA GLU A 261 -1.25 2.32 -15.05
C GLU A 261 -0.87 2.11 -13.59
N TYR A 262 0.44 2.08 -13.27
CA TYR A 262 0.93 1.97 -11.88
C TYR A 262 0.26 3.00 -10.97
N PHE A 263 0.20 4.22 -11.47
CA PHE A 263 -0.34 5.36 -10.76
C PHE A 263 -1.86 5.24 -10.56
N LEU A 264 -2.62 4.82 -11.58
CA LEU A 264 -4.08 4.68 -11.52
C LEU A 264 -4.47 3.52 -10.60
N VAL A 265 -3.84 2.36 -10.78
CA VAL A 265 -4.05 1.18 -9.94
C VAL A 265 -3.68 1.50 -8.49
N GLY A 266 -2.58 2.21 -8.25
CA GLY A 266 -2.13 2.57 -6.91
C GLY A 266 -3.10 3.51 -6.18
N SER A 267 -3.66 4.50 -6.87
CA SER A 267 -4.67 5.40 -6.30
C SER A 267 -5.98 4.67 -6.02
N PHE A 268 -6.46 3.83 -6.95
CA PHE A 268 -7.69 3.08 -6.79
C PHE A 268 -7.61 2.08 -5.63
N ALA A 269 -6.51 1.35 -5.55
CA ALA A 269 -6.21 0.45 -4.43
C ALA A 269 -6.20 1.19 -3.09
N SER A 270 -5.60 2.38 -3.06
CA SER A 270 -5.56 3.24 -1.88
C SER A 270 -6.95 3.62 -1.39
N TRP A 271 -7.87 3.98 -2.30
CA TRP A 271 -9.25 4.33 -1.94
C TRP A 271 -10.05 3.13 -1.46
N ILE A 272 -9.87 1.95 -2.07
CA ILE A 272 -10.51 0.72 -1.59
C ILE A 272 -10.13 0.44 -0.14
N VAL A 273 -8.84 0.55 0.21
CA VAL A 273 -8.39 0.34 1.59
C VAL A 273 -8.98 1.40 2.53
N ALA A 274 -9.05 2.66 2.11
CA ALA A 274 -9.66 3.76 2.88
C ALA A 274 -11.15 3.49 3.18
N LEU A 275 -11.92 3.21 2.12
CA LEU A 275 -13.37 2.99 2.20
C LEU A 275 -13.72 1.65 2.86
N GLY A 276 -12.94 0.60 2.64
CA GLY A 276 -13.11 -0.68 3.33
C GLY A 276 -12.90 -0.55 4.84
N GLY A 277 -11.89 0.23 5.26
CA GLY A 277 -11.70 0.56 6.67
C GLY A 277 -12.87 1.33 7.26
N LEU A 278 -13.44 2.30 6.52
CA LEU A 278 -14.63 3.04 6.94
C LEU A 278 -15.88 2.14 7.04
N ALA A 279 -16.11 1.27 6.04
CA ALA A 279 -17.23 0.34 6.08
C ALA A 279 -17.14 -0.60 7.29
N LEU A 280 -15.92 -1.05 7.61
CA LEU A 280 -15.66 -1.89 8.77
C LEU A 280 -15.97 -1.17 10.09
N THR A 281 -15.59 0.11 10.24
CA THR A 281 -15.90 0.89 11.46
C THR A 281 -17.37 1.32 11.57
N MET A 282 -18.12 1.31 10.47
CA MET A 282 -19.57 1.56 10.47
C MET A 282 -20.37 0.30 10.78
N ALA A 283 -19.85 -0.88 10.43
CA ALA A 283 -20.48 -2.17 10.69
C ALA A 283 -20.22 -2.72 12.10
N GLY A 284 -19.24 -2.16 12.83
CA GLY A 284 -18.83 -2.58 14.17
C GLY A 284 -19.16 -1.58 15.25
#